data_AF-A0A5C9D3E1-F1
#
_entry.id   AF-A0A5C9D3E1-F1
#
_cell.length_a   1.000
_cell.length_b   1.000
_cell.length_c   1.000
_cell.angle_alpha   90.00
_cell.angle_beta   90.00
_cell.angle_gamma   90.00
#
_symmetry.space_group_name_H-M   'P 1'
#
loop_
_entity.id
_entity.type
_entity.pdbx_description
1 polymer ?
#
loop_
_entity_poly.entity_id
_entity_poly.type
_entity_poly.pdbx_seq_one_letter_code
_entity_poly.pdbx_strand_id
1 'polypeptide(L)'
;MELYVSVFPDSRIEAEVPYGKDASPNAEDSLMYASFRLAGQKFSAMDSALDHGFDFNEAVSLMVHCDSQEELDTYWRALSASPEAEQCGWLKDKFGLSWQIVPREIDAMMAHPNPETQSRVTKAMLGMKKLDIQALRDAEKEISPVGSYIARFSGEMRAKLEEIRLIIREAAPQAKEKISYQMPTLDLCGNLVHYAAQARHLGFYPSPSAIEEFEKELGGYKHSKGAVQFPLGKPLPADLIARMVRYRVAENLAAAESKARSVPGKKSRV
;
A
#
# COMPACT_ATOMS: atom_id res chain seq x y z
N MET A 1 -26.16 17.09 -15.50
CA MET A 1 -25.15 17.95 -16.15
C MET A 1 -24.87 19.22 -15.36
N GLU A 2 -25.91 19.99 -14.99
CA GLU A 2 -25.76 21.26 -14.26
C GLU A 2 -24.89 21.14 -13.00
N LEU A 3 -25.08 20.08 -12.20
CA LEU A 3 -24.23 19.79 -11.04
C LEU A 3 -22.74 19.83 -11.43
N TYR A 4 -22.33 19.04 -12.42
CA TYR A 4 -20.93 18.95 -12.82
C TYR A 4 -20.40 20.28 -13.37
N VAL A 5 -21.19 20.98 -14.18
CA VAL A 5 -20.79 22.29 -14.73
C VAL A 5 -20.61 23.34 -13.64
N SER A 6 -21.38 23.26 -12.55
CA SER A 6 -21.23 24.17 -11.41
C SER A 6 -20.03 23.85 -10.51
N VAL A 7 -19.54 22.60 -10.55
CA VAL A 7 -18.49 22.08 -9.66
C VAL A 7 -17.11 22.20 -10.29
N PHE A 8 -16.98 21.86 -11.58
CA PHE A 8 -15.69 21.80 -12.25
C PHE A 8 -15.35 23.11 -12.97
N PRO A 9 -14.10 23.61 -12.87
CA PRO A 9 -13.67 24.78 -13.63
C PRO A 9 -13.69 24.49 -15.14
N ASP A 10 -13.73 25.55 -15.95
CA ASP A 10 -13.73 25.48 -17.42
C ASP A 10 -14.79 24.54 -18.01
N SER A 11 -15.96 24.54 -17.36
CA SER A 11 -17.08 23.68 -17.70
C SER A 11 -18.23 24.47 -18.32
N ARG A 12 -18.95 23.82 -19.24
CA ARG A 12 -20.16 24.39 -19.86
C ARG A 12 -21.01 23.30 -20.50
N ILE A 13 -22.32 23.54 -20.59
CA ILE A 13 -23.20 22.78 -21.45
C ILE A 13 -22.96 23.24 -22.90
N GLU A 14 -22.79 22.29 -23.83
CA GLU A 14 -22.50 22.59 -25.24
C GLU A 14 -23.73 22.38 -26.13
N ALA A 15 -24.54 21.34 -25.87
CA ALA A 15 -25.77 21.09 -26.62
C ALA A 15 -26.76 20.28 -25.78
N GLU A 16 -28.05 20.54 -25.96
CA GLU A 16 -29.17 19.77 -25.42
C GLU A 16 -30.16 19.53 -26.55
N VAL A 17 -30.54 18.26 -26.71
CA VAL A 17 -31.44 17.81 -27.76
C VAL A 17 -32.57 17.05 -27.07
N PRO A 18 -33.80 17.58 -27.05
CA PRO A 18 -34.94 16.90 -26.48
C PRO A 18 -35.50 15.82 -27.42
N TYR A 19 -36.33 14.94 -26.87
CA TYR A 19 -37.18 14.04 -27.64
C TYR A 19 -38.25 14.80 -28.40
N GLY A 20 -38.58 14.32 -29.60
CA GLY A 20 -39.70 14.81 -30.40
C GLY A 20 -41.03 14.17 -30.01
N LYS A 21 -42.13 14.70 -30.59
CA LYS A 21 -43.53 14.28 -30.34
C LYS A 21 -43.81 12.78 -30.45
N ASP A 22 -43.12 12.08 -31.34
CA ASP A 22 -43.39 10.69 -31.67
C ASP A 22 -42.47 9.69 -30.94
N ALA A 23 -41.79 10.11 -29.86
CA ALA A 23 -40.71 9.36 -29.20
C ALA A 23 -41.15 8.44 -28.04
N SER A 24 -42.43 8.05 -27.98
CA SER A 24 -42.98 7.14 -26.96
C SER A 24 -42.12 5.85 -26.86
N PRO A 25 -41.75 5.39 -25.65
CA PRO A 25 -42.30 5.76 -24.34
C PRO A 25 -41.68 7.01 -23.68
N ASN A 26 -40.73 7.70 -24.34
CA ASN A 26 -40.14 8.91 -23.79
C ASN A 26 -41.12 10.08 -23.84
N ALA A 27 -41.05 10.96 -22.85
CA ALA A 27 -41.88 12.15 -22.80
C ALA A 27 -41.40 13.18 -23.84
N GLU A 28 -42.35 13.89 -24.47
CA GLU A 28 -42.02 15.04 -25.32
C GLU A 28 -41.27 16.09 -24.49
N ASP A 29 -40.29 16.76 -25.10
CA ASP A 29 -39.43 17.77 -24.48
C ASP A 29 -38.51 17.26 -23.35
N SER A 30 -38.57 15.98 -22.97
CA SER A 30 -37.54 15.42 -22.09
C SER A 30 -36.22 15.30 -22.83
N LEU A 31 -35.11 15.36 -22.10
CA LEU A 31 -33.78 15.32 -22.71
C LEU A 31 -33.56 13.97 -23.40
N MET A 32 -33.10 13.95 -24.65
CA MET A 32 -32.70 12.73 -25.35
C MET A 32 -31.17 12.58 -25.34
N TYR A 33 -30.50 13.68 -25.70
CA TYR A 33 -29.06 13.75 -25.81
C TYR A 33 -28.58 15.09 -25.30
N ALA A 34 -27.42 15.09 -24.66
CA ALA A 34 -26.70 16.31 -24.40
C ALA A 34 -25.20 16.11 -24.52
N SER A 35 -24.51 17.21 -24.78
CA SER A 35 -23.06 17.28 -24.68
C SER A 35 -22.64 18.45 -23.81
N PHE A 36 -21.60 18.23 -23.02
CA PHE A 36 -21.06 19.22 -22.10
C PHE A 36 -19.55 19.02 -21.97
N ARG A 37 -18.87 20.05 -21.48
CA ARG A 37 -17.44 20.02 -21.20
C ARG A 37 -17.21 20.16 -19.72
N LEU A 38 -16.33 19.34 -19.16
CA LEU A 38 -15.81 19.48 -17.80
C LEU A 38 -14.29 19.59 -17.85
N ALA A 39 -13.70 20.66 -17.31
CA ALA A 39 -12.25 20.85 -17.26
C ALA A 39 -11.53 20.55 -18.59
N GLY A 40 -12.10 21.01 -19.71
CA GLY A 40 -11.55 20.75 -21.05
C GLY A 40 -11.98 19.43 -21.70
N GLN A 41 -12.47 18.42 -20.98
CA GLN A 41 -12.92 17.14 -21.50
C GLN A 41 -14.38 17.20 -21.94
N LYS A 42 -14.68 16.76 -23.17
CA LYS A 42 -16.07 16.67 -23.67
C LYS A 42 -16.71 15.35 -23.24
N PHE A 43 -17.94 15.44 -22.77
CA PHE A 43 -18.82 14.33 -22.41
C PHE A 43 -20.09 14.38 -23.23
N SER A 44 -20.72 13.22 -23.40
CA SER A 44 -22.08 13.09 -23.92
C SER A 44 -22.91 12.29 -22.92
N ALA A 45 -24.14 12.72 -22.69
CA ALA A 45 -25.12 12.01 -21.89
C ALA A 45 -26.35 11.74 -22.75
N MET A 46 -26.97 10.59 -22.52
CA MET A 46 -28.20 10.18 -23.18
C MET A 46 -29.16 9.72 -22.11
N ASP A 47 -30.43 10.02 -22.30
CA ASP A 47 -31.51 9.54 -21.44
C ASP A 47 -32.37 8.56 -22.23
N SER A 48 -33.17 7.77 -21.52
CA SER A 48 -34.18 6.89 -22.10
C SER A 48 -35.10 6.37 -21.00
N ALA A 49 -36.40 6.36 -21.29
CA ALA A 49 -37.44 5.85 -20.40
C ALA A 49 -37.52 4.31 -20.36
N LEU A 50 -36.75 3.61 -21.19
CA LEU A 50 -36.69 2.14 -21.19
C LEU A 50 -35.83 1.62 -20.04
N ASP A 51 -36.29 0.57 -19.37
CA ASP A 51 -35.42 -0.20 -18.48
C ASP A 51 -34.37 -0.93 -19.31
N HIS A 52 -33.11 -0.65 -19.01
CA HIS A 52 -31.97 -1.17 -19.74
C HIS A 52 -31.30 -2.37 -19.04
N GLY A 53 -31.66 -2.65 -17.77
CA GLY A 53 -31.06 -3.74 -17.00
C GLY A 53 -29.56 -3.61 -16.72
N PHE A 54 -29.01 -2.40 -16.84
CA PHE A 54 -27.63 -2.07 -16.48
C PHE A 54 -27.56 -0.75 -15.72
N ASP A 55 -26.51 -0.59 -14.93
CA ASP A 55 -26.25 0.62 -14.14
C ASP A 55 -24.73 0.89 -14.11
N PHE A 56 -24.35 2.09 -13.68
CA PHE A 56 -22.96 2.42 -13.41
C PHE A 56 -22.38 1.52 -12.33
N ASN A 57 -21.12 1.15 -12.51
CA ASN A 57 -20.32 0.44 -11.53
C ASN A 57 -18.88 0.95 -11.58
N GLU A 58 -18.05 0.42 -10.69
CA GLU A 58 -16.68 0.85 -10.46
C GLU A 58 -15.73 0.51 -11.62
N ALA A 59 -16.15 -0.27 -12.61
CA ALA A 59 -15.32 -0.61 -13.78
C ALA A 59 -14.97 0.62 -14.64
N VAL A 60 -15.81 1.66 -14.60
CA VAL A 60 -15.53 2.97 -15.20
C VAL A 60 -15.58 4.02 -14.12
N SER A 61 -14.51 4.81 -13.99
CA SER A 61 -14.47 5.96 -13.08
C SER A 61 -13.79 7.15 -13.71
N LEU A 62 -14.16 8.34 -13.24
CA LEU A 62 -13.52 9.60 -13.64
C LEU A 62 -12.54 10.03 -12.55
N MET A 63 -11.28 10.18 -12.93
CA MET A 63 -10.21 10.59 -12.00
C MET A 63 -9.98 12.10 -12.08
N VAL A 64 -9.92 12.74 -10.92
CA VAL A 64 -9.66 14.17 -10.77
C VAL A 64 -8.42 14.33 -9.90
N HIS A 65 -7.36 14.87 -10.50
CA HIS A 65 -6.13 15.20 -9.78
C HIS A 65 -6.24 16.59 -9.17
N CYS A 66 -6.09 16.65 -7.85
CA CYS A 66 -6.17 17.88 -7.06
C CYS A 66 -4.77 18.36 -6.65
N ASP A 67 -4.53 19.65 -6.73
CA ASP A 67 -3.25 20.28 -6.34
C ASP A 67 -3.21 20.67 -4.85
N SER A 68 -4.38 20.72 -4.19
CA SER A 68 -4.50 21.11 -2.79
C SER A 68 -5.59 20.33 -2.06
N GLN A 69 -5.53 20.35 -0.72
CA GLN A 69 -6.56 19.71 0.11
C GLN A 69 -7.90 20.42 -0.03
N GLU A 70 -7.90 21.74 -0.22
CA GLU A 70 -9.13 22.52 -0.37
C GLU A 70 -9.87 22.17 -1.66
N GLU A 71 -9.14 21.97 -2.76
CA GLU A 71 -9.70 21.49 -4.02
C GLU A 71 -10.26 20.07 -3.87
N LEU A 72 -9.49 19.15 -3.28
CA LEU A 72 -9.93 17.78 -3.02
C LEU A 72 -11.21 17.77 -2.17
N ASP A 73 -11.25 18.56 -1.11
CA ASP A 73 -12.39 18.70 -0.21
C ASP A 73 -13.62 19.28 -0.92
N THR A 74 -13.41 20.21 -1.86
CA THR A 74 -14.47 20.81 -2.66
C THR A 74 -15.13 19.76 -3.54
N TYR A 75 -14.35 19.01 -4.31
CA TYR A 75 -14.91 17.95 -5.17
C TYR A 75 -15.51 16.80 -4.36
N TRP A 76 -14.85 16.38 -3.28
CA TRP A 76 -15.38 15.33 -2.40
C TRP A 76 -16.73 15.70 -1.84
N ARG A 77 -16.89 16.92 -1.31
CA ARG A 77 -18.15 17.41 -0.74
C ARG A 77 -19.25 17.53 -1.80
N ALA A 78 -18.89 17.97 -3.00
CA ALA A 78 -19.85 18.19 -4.07
C ALA A 78 -20.37 16.88 -4.69
N LEU A 79 -19.52 15.85 -4.72
CA LEU A 79 -19.82 14.61 -5.44
C LEU A 79 -20.21 13.45 -4.52
N SER A 80 -19.64 13.30 -3.32
CA SER A 80 -19.93 12.12 -2.50
C SER A 80 -21.39 12.04 -2.07
N ALA A 81 -22.06 10.95 -2.45
CA ALA A 81 -23.47 10.69 -2.11
C ALA A 81 -23.71 9.31 -1.49
N SER A 82 -22.72 8.41 -1.50
CA SER A 82 -22.81 7.03 -1.00
C SER A 82 -21.61 6.71 -0.09
N PRO A 83 -21.76 6.81 1.25
CA PRO A 83 -20.68 6.58 2.20
C PRO A 83 -20.07 5.17 2.13
N GLU A 84 -20.84 4.17 1.71
CA GLU A 84 -20.41 2.79 1.52
C GLU A 84 -19.52 2.58 0.28
N ALA A 85 -19.62 3.47 -0.71
CA ALA A 85 -18.75 3.47 -1.88
C ALA A 85 -17.42 4.23 -1.64
N GLU A 86 -17.30 4.93 -0.52
CA GLU A 86 -16.11 5.73 -0.22
C GLU A 86 -14.93 4.89 0.28
N GLN A 87 -13.81 4.89 -0.45
CA GLN A 87 -12.57 4.22 -0.04
C GLN A 87 -11.37 4.68 -0.87
N CYS A 88 -10.23 4.98 -0.25
CA CYS A 88 -8.97 5.31 -0.96
C CYS A 88 -9.10 6.41 -2.04
N GLY A 89 -9.90 7.46 -1.81
CA GLY A 89 -10.16 8.51 -2.80
C GLY A 89 -11.31 8.21 -3.76
N TRP A 90 -11.88 7.01 -3.72
CA TRP A 90 -13.08 6.66 -4.49
C TRP A 90 -14.33 7.18 -3.80
N LEU A 91 -15.31 7.58 -4.61
CA LEU A 91 -16.68 7.89 -4.20
C LEU A 91 -17.66 7.59 -5.33
N LYS A 92 -18.95 7.55 -5.01
CA LYS A 92 -20.03 7.59 -6.01
C LYS A 92 -20.84 8.87 -5.84
N ASP A 93 -21.23 9.44 -6.97
CA ASP A 93 -22.14 10.57 -6.98
C ASP A 93 -23.62 10.16 -6.89
N LYS A 94 -24.50 11.16 -6.81
CA LYS A 94 -25.94 10.95 -6.66
C LYS A 94 -26.59 10.23 -7.86
N PHE A 95 -25.87 10.06 -8.96
CA PHE A 95 -26.30 9.36 -10.17
C PHE A 95 -25.66 7.96 -10.28
N GLY A 96 -24.86 7.54 -9.30
CA GLY A 96 -24.19 6.23 -9.28
C GLY A 96 -22.84 6.18 -10.01
N LEU A 97 -22.40 7.29 -10.63
CA LEU A 97 -21.12 7.34 -11.34
C LEU A 97 -19.95 7.32 -10.35
N SER A 98 -18.95 6.48 -10.63
CA SER A 98 -17.75 6.38 -9.80
C SER A 98 -16.73 7.47 -10.14
N TRP A 99 -16.16 8.08 -9.09
CA TRP A 99 -15.12 9.09 -9.18
C TRP A 99 -13.92 8.72 -8.31
N GLN A 100 -12.74 9.17 -8.73
CA GLN A 100 -11.51 9.10 -7.94
C GLN A 100 -10.99 10.52 -7.74
N ILE A 101 -11.16 11.07 -6.54
CA ILE A 101 -10.67 12.40 -6.18
C ILE A 101 -9.35 12.22 -5.43
N VAL A 102 -8.25 12.46 -6.14
CA VAL A 102 -6.92 12.08 -5.66
C VAL A 102 -5.93 13.25 -5.75
N PRO A 103 -4.89 13.27 -4.90
CA PRO A 103 -3.80 14.24 -5.02
C PRO A 103 -3.06 14.06 -6.36
N ARG A 104 -2.60 15.14 -7.00
CA ARG A 104 -1.78 15.05 -8.22
C ARG A 104 -0.52 14.20 -8.03
N GLU A 105 0.04 14.22 -6.84
CA GLU A 105 1.27 13.50 -6.48
C GLU A 105 1.08 11.99 -6.20
N ILE A 106 -0.16 11.48 -6.19
CA ILE A 106 -0.43 10.09 -5.81
C ILE A 106 0.29 9.08 -6.71
N ASP A 107 0.36 9.33 -8.02
CA ASP A 107 0.98 8.41 -8.97
C ASP A 107 2.48 8.26 -8.71
N ALA A 108 3.16 9.37 -8.42
CA ALA A 108 4.57 9.37 -8.08
C ALA A 108 4.83 8.64 -6.76
N MET A 109 3.98 8.84 -5.76
CA MET A 109 4.07 8.13 -4.48
C MET A 109 3.85 6.62 -4.64
N MET A 110 2.88 6.22 -5.46
CA MET A 110 2.58 4.82 -5.73
C MET A 110 3.63 4.15 -6.62
N ALA A 111 4.33 4.91 -7.47
CA ALA A 111 5.46 4.44 -8.27
C ALA A 111 6.82 4.63 -7.59
N HIS A 112 6.85 4.93 -6.29
CA HIS A 112 8.08 5.26 -5.58
C HIS A 112 9.09 4.09 -5.64
N PRO A 113 10.37 4.32 -6.00
CA PRO A 113 11.36 3.26 -6.25
C PRO A 113 11.76 2.49 -4.98
N ASN A 114 11.60 3.10 -3.81
CA ASN A 114 11.75 2.42 -2.52
C ASN A 114 10.44 1.71 -2.13
N PRO A 115 10.40 0.36 -2.09
CA PRO A 115 9.19 -0.40 -1.76
C PRO A 115 8.67 -0.15 -0.34
N GLU A 116 9.53 0.31 0.57
CA GLU A 116 9.11 0.64 1.94
C GLU A 116 8.31 1.93 1.98
N THR A 117 8.76 2.92 1.22
CA THR A 117 8.05 4.18 1.06
C THR A 117 6.70 3.92 0.40
N GLN A 118 6.68 3.17 -0.70
CA GLN A 118 5.44 2.73 -1.34
C GLN A 118 4.52 2.00 -0.34
N SER A 119 5.04 1.06 0.46
CA SER A 119 4.26 0.33 1.45
C SER A 119 3.66 1.23 2.54
N ARG A 120 4.40 2.24 3.02
CA ARG A 120 3.88 3.21 4.00
C ARG A 120 2.77 4.07 3.42
N VAL A 121 2.97 4.60 2.21
CA VAL A 121 1.95 5.41 1.53
C VAL A 121 0.70 4.57 1.26
N THR A 122 0.85 3.36 0.70
CA THR A 122 -0.27 2.44 0.48
C THR A 122 -1.03 2.14 1.78
N LYS A 123 -0.31 1.89 2.87
CA LYS A 123 -0.95 1.63 4.17
C LYS A 123 -1.71 2.84 4.70
N ALA A 124 -1.16 4.05 4.56
CA ALA A 124 -1.84 5.28 4.92
C ALA A 124 -3.12 5.46 4.08
N MET A 125 -3.02 5.31 2.76
CA MET A 125 -4.13 5.41 1.82
C MET A 125 -5.26 4.41 2.12
N LEU A 126 -4.93 3.14 2.39
CA LEU A 126 -5.92 2.11 2.73
C LEU A 126 -6.72 2.42 4.01
N GLY A 127 -6.16 3.23 4.91
CA GLY A 127 -6.84 3.68 6.12
C GLY A 127 -7.75 4.91 5.91
N MET A 128 -7.84 5.43 4.68
CA MET A 128 -8.54 6.67 4.36
C MET A 128 -9.73 6.39 3.43
N LYS A 129 -10.82 7.14 3.66
CA LYS A 129 -11.91 7.29 2.68
C LYS A 129 -11.58 8.43 1.74
N LYS A 130 -11.77 9.67 2.22
CA LYS A 130 -11.21 10.88 1.63
C LYS A 130 -9.72 10.96 1.95
N LEU A 131 -8.91 11.26 0.94
CA LEU A 131 -7.47 11.33 1.11
C LEU A 131 -7.05 12.63 1.82
N ASP A 132 -6.13 12.48 2.78
CA ASP A 132 -5.42 13.58 3.42
C ASP A 132 -4.03 13.68 2.77
N ILE A 133 -3.82 14.76 2.01
CA ILE A 133 -2.58 15.00 1.27
C ILE A 133 -1.38 15.07 2.21
N GLN A 134 -1.52 15.73 3.37
CA GLN A 134 -0.41 15.89 4.29
C GLN A 134 -0.05 14.57 4.96
N ALA A 135 -1.03 13.78 5.35
CA ALA A 135 -0.80 12.45 5.92
C ALA A 135 -0.10 11.51 4.92
N LEU A 136 -0.44 11.60 3.62
CA LEU A 136 0.26 10.84 2.58
C LEU A 136 1.72 11.31 2.41
N ARG A 137 1.96 12.62 2.39
CA ARG A 137 3.32 13.20 2.35
C ARG A 137 4.14 12.83 3.57
N ASP A 138 3.53 12.80 4.74
CA ASP A 138 4.19 12.42 5.99
C ASP A 138 4.56 10.93 5.96
N ALA A 139 3.66 10.07 5.49
CA ALA A 139 3.93 8.64 5.30
C ALA A 139 5.04 8.38 4.27
N GLU A 140 5.10 9.18 3.20
CA GLU A 140 6.18 9.14 2.22
C GLU A 140 7.54 9.47 2.85
N LYS A 141 7.61 10.58 3.59
CA LYS A 141 8.84 11.10 4.21
C LYS A 141 9.28 10.33 5.45
N GLU A 142 8.39 9.57 6.09
CA GLU A 142 8.71 8.82 7.30
C GLU A 142 9.86 7.84 7.03
N ILE A 143 10.90 7.85 7.85
CA ILE A 143 11.99 6.88 7.79
C ILE A 143 11.75 5.84 8.89
N SER A 144 11.63 4.57 8.52
CA SER A 144 11.45 3.49 9.50
C SER A 144 12.64 3.41 10.47
N PRO A 145 12.48 2.88 11.70
CA PRO A 145 13.60 2.72 12.63
C PRO A 145 14.78 1.93 12.04
N VAL A 146 14.50 0.90 11.23
CA VAL A 146 15.52 0.14 10.50
C VAL A 146 16.12 0.96 9.35
N GLY A 147 15.31 1.71 8.60
CA GLY A 147 15.80 2.63 7.58
C GLY A 147 16.74 3.69 8.18
N SER A 148 16.40 4.23 9.35
CA SER A 148 17.22 5.18 10.10
C SER A 148 18.54 4.54 10.55
N TYR A 149 18.50 3.28 11.02
CA TYR A 149 19.72 2.52 11.31
C TYR A 149 20.63 2.40 10.07
N ILE A 150 20.07 2.01 8.93
CA ILE A 150 20.82 1.79 7.69
C ILE A 150 21.37 3.12 7.12
N ALA A 151 20.60 4.21 7.21
CA ALA A 151 20.97 5.52 6.71
C ALA A 151 22.20 6.13 7.42
N ARG A 152 22.57 5.61 8.60
CA ARG A 152 23.80 6.00 9.32
C ARG A 152 25.08 5.46 8.66
N PHE A 153 24.95 4.49 7.76
CA PHE A 153 26.06 3.87 7.06
C PHE A 153 26.12 4.36 5.61
N SER A 154 27.28 4.18 4.98
CA SER A 154 27.53 4.53 3.58
C SER A 154 28.35 3.45 2.89
N GLY A 155 28.49 3.56 1.57
CA GLY A 155 29.30 2.65 0.75
C GLY A 155 28.88 1.19 0.86
N GLU A 156 29.86 0.29 0.91
CA GLU A 156 29.64 -1.15 0.87
C GLU A 156 28.81 -1.67 2.05
N MET A 157 29.01 -1.13 3.26
CA MET A 157 28.25 -1.57 4.43
C MET A 157 26.75 -1.29 4.27
N ARG A 158 26.40 -0.10 3.77
CA ARG A 158 25.00 0.25 3.51
C ARG A 158 24.39 -0.68 2.47
N ALA A 159 25.09 -0.91 1.37
CA ALA A 159 24.62 -1.82 0.31
C ALA A 159 24.35 -3.23 0.84
N LYS A 160 25.23 -3.76 1.71
CA LYS A 160 25.04 -5.08 2.34
C LYS A 160 23.89 -5.13 3.34
N LEU A 161 23.68 -4.07 4.11
CA LEU A 161 22.53 -3.96 5.02
C LEU A 161 21.21 -3.92 4.23
N GLU A 162 21.17 -3.20 3.11
CA GLU A 162 20.01 -3.16 2.22
C GLU A 162 19.77 -4.51 1.54
N GLU A 163 20.82 -5.16 1.05
CA GLU A 163 20.77 -6.48 0.40
C GLU A 163 20.27 -7.57 1.38
N ILE A 164 20.85 -7.69 2.58
CA ILE A 164 20.40 -8.69 3.55
C ILE A 164 18.96 -8.44 3.98
N ARG A 165 18.58 -7.17 4.14
CA ARG A 165 17.21 -6.79 4.52
C ARG A 165 16.21 -7.23 3.47
N LEU A 166 16.51 -7.03 2.19
CA LEU A 166 15.67 -7.48 1.08
C LEU A 166 15.50 -9.02 1.12
N ILE A 167 16.61 -9.76 1.20
CA ILE A 167 16.61 -11.23 1.24
C ILE A 167 15.75 -11.75 2.41
N ILE A 168 15.91 -11.18 3.60
CA ILE A 168 15.15 -11.62 4.78
C ILE A 168 13.66 -11.31 4.61
N ARG A 169 13.30 -10.12 4.07
CA ARG A 169 11.89 -9.74 3.84
C ARG A 169 11.21 -10.63 2.80
N GLU A 170 11.91 -11.00 1.74
CA GLU A 170 11.39 -11.94 0.74
C GLU A 170 11.21 -13.35 1.31
N ALA A 171 12.13 -13.78 2.19
CA ALA A 171 12.06 -15.09 2.83
C ALA A 171 11.01 -15.18 3.95
N ALA A 172 10.62 -14.04 4.54
CA ALA A 172 9.64 -13.95 5.63
C ALA A 172 8.70 -12.74 5.47
N PRO A 173 7.85 -12.70 4.43
CA PRO A 173 6.97 -11.55 4.15
C PRO A 173 5.97 -11.23 5.27
N GLN A 174 5.67 -12.20 6.14
CA GLN A 174 4.79 -12.07 7.30
C GLN A 174 5.47 -11.49 8.55
N ALA A 175 6.80 -11.40 8.57
CA ALA A 175 7.54 -10.92 9.73
C ALA A 175 7.57 -9.39 9.80
N LYS A 176 7.54 -8.84 11.02
CA LYS A 176 7.56 -7.40 11.27
C LYS A 176 8.96 -6.93 11.62
N GLU A 177 9.41 -5.83 11.02
CA GLU A 177 10.69 -5.22 11.37
C GLU A 177 10.59 -4.37 12.64
N LYS A 178 11.63 -4.43 13.46
CA LYS A 178 11.84 -3.58 14.64
C LYS A 178 13.32 -3.37 14.90
N ILE A 179 13.64 -2.43 15.79
CA ILE A 179 14.97 -2.38 16.41
C ILE A 179 14.89 -3.11 17.75
N SER A 180 15.81 -4.04 17.99
CA SER A 180 16.00 -4.68 19.29
C SER A 180 17.49 -4.83 19.53
N TYR A 181 17.96 -4.64 20.75
CA TYR A 181 19.39 -4.61 21.05
C TYR A 181 20.19 -3.66 20.15
N GLN A 182 19.59 -2.52 19.78
CA GLN A 182 20.18 -1.53 18.86
C GLN A 182 20.50 -2.04 17.45
N MET A 183 19.90 -3.16 17.03
CA MET A 183 20.07 -3.73 15.70
C MET A 183 18.73 -4.03 15.01
N PRO A 184 18.69 -3.95 13.67
CA PRO A 184 17.59 -4.46 12.87
C PRO A 184 17.23 -5.90 13.24
N THR A 185 15.94 -6.12 13.44
CA THR A 185 15.36 -7.38 13.90
C THR A 185 14.07 -7.64 13.15
N LEU A 186 13.88 -8.85 12.65
CA LEU A 186 12.55 -9.31 12.25
C LEU A 186 11.92 -10.10 13.39
N ASP A 187 10.63 -9.85 13.62
CA ASP A 187 9.79 -10.51 14.61
C ASP A 187 8.68 -11.28 13.93
N LEU A 188 8.54 -12.55 14.30
CA LEU A 188 7.42 -13.41 13.93
C LEU A 188 7.16 -14.32 15.11
N CYS A 189 6.15 -14.01 15.92
CA CYS A 189 5.83 -14.74 17.16
C CYS A 189 7.03 -14.79 18.14
N GLY A 190 7.84 -13.72 18.16
CA GLY A 190 9.14 -13.66 18.81
C GLY A 190 10.25 -13.29 17.83
N ASN A 191 11.47 -13.07 18.33
CA ASN A 191 12.60 -12.70 17.47
C ASN A 191 12.88 -13.82 16.44
N LEU A 192 12.85 -13.46 15.17
CA LEU A 192 13.11 -14.36 14.05
C LEU A 192 14.61 -14.42 13.77
N VAL A 193 15.16 -13.28 13.34
CA VAL A 193 16.59 -13.07 13.05
C VAL A 193 16.98 -11.61 13.34
N HIS A 194 18.27 -11.38 13.57
CA HIS A 194 18.85 -10.04 13.65
C HIS A 194 19.98 -9.87 12.64
N TYR A 195 20.30 -8.63 12.27
CA TYR A 195 21.51 -8.31 11.51
C TYR A 195 22.07 -6.96 11.95
N ALA A 196 23.39 -6.81 11.91
CA ALA A 196 24.06 -5.60 12.37
C ALA A 196 25.36 -5.33 11.63
N ALA A 197 25.65 -4.06 11.38
CA ALA A 197 26.95 -3.63 10.89
C ALA A 197 28.04 -3.80 11.95
N GLN A 198 29.18 -4.34 11.54
CA GLN A 198 30.40 -4.43 12.34
C GLN A 198 31.57 -3.82 11.54
N ALA A 199 32.68 -3.49 12.21
CA ALA A 199 33.78 -2.74 11.59
C ALA A 199 34.35 -3.37 10.30
N ARG A 200 34.28 -4.69 10.13
CA ARG A 200 34.86 -5.42 8.97
C ARG A 200 33.91 -6.45 8.35
N HIS A 201 32.68 -6.57 8.83
CA HIS A 201 31.73 -7.58 8.38
C HIS A 201 30.30 -7.16 8.70
N LEU A 202 29.34 -7.81 8.03
CA LEU A 202 27.94 -7.83 8.43
C LEU A 202 27.72 -9.02 9.37
N GLY A 203 27.24 -8.76 10.58
CA GLY A 203 26.82 -9.82 11.52
C GLY A 203 25.38 -10.24 11.23
N PHE A 204 25.13 -11.54 11.14
CA PHE A 204 23.80 -12.13 11.01
C PHE A 204 23.55 -13.12 12.15
N TYR A 205 22.39 -13.02 12.79
CA TYR A 205 22.07 -13.71 14.04
C TYR A 205 20.79 -14.53 13.88
N PRO A 206 20.88 -15.76 13.33
CA PRO A 206 19.73 -16.57 12.98
C PRO A 206 19.24 -17.49 14.10
N SER A 207 19.71 -17.32 15.34
CA SER A 207 19.57 -18.26 16.47
C SER A 207 20.55 -19.45 16.42
N PRO A 208 20.75 -20.16 17.56
CA PRO A 208 21.60 -21.35 17.58
C PRO A 208 21.12 -22.55 16.77
N SER A 209 19.83 -22.83 16.74
CA SER A 209 19.28 -23.97 15.99
C SER A 209 19.57 -23.83 14.50
N ALA A 210 19.47 -22.62 13.95
CA ALA A 210 19.80 -22.38 12.55
C ALA A 210 21.32 -22.44 12.27
N ILE A 211 22.19 -22.09 13.22
CA ILE A 211 23.63 -22.28 13.02
C ILE A 211 23.98 -23.77 12.97
N GLU A 212 23.38 -24.57 13.85
CA GLU A 212 23.58 -26.02 13.91
C GLU A 212 23.07 -26.73 12.65
N GLU A 213 21.85 -26.41 12.21
CA GLU A 213 21.24 -26.99 11.01
C GLU A 213 22.10 -26.74 9.75
N PHE A 214 22.63 -25.52 9.62
CA PHE A 214 23.36 -25.09 8.42
C PHE A 214 24.89 -25.13 8.58
N GLU A 215 25.41 -25.79 9.60
CA GLU A 215 26.85 -25.75 9.96
C GLU A 215 27.78 -26.11 8.80
N LYS A 216 27.44 -27.16 8.04
CA LYS A 216 28.25 -27.61 6.89
C LYS A 216 28.38 -26.54 5.81
N GLU A 217 27.31 -25.78 5.58
CA GLU A 217 27.25 -24.74 4.55
C GLU A 217 27.90 -23.44 5.03
N LEU A 218 27.92 -23.23 6.34
CA LEU A 218 28.58 -22.10 7.00
C LEU A 218 30.10 -22.23 7.06
N GLY A 219 30.68 -23.40 6.77
CA GLY A 219 32.12 -23.67 6.95
C GLY A 219 33.08 -22.71 6.24
N GLY A 220 32.63 -21.97 5.22
CA GLY A 220 33.39 -20.91 4.57
C GLY A 220 33.39 -19.54 5.29
N TYR A 221 32.61 -19.42 6.36
CA TYR A 221 32.39 -18.18 7.11
C TYR A 221 32.75 -18.36 8.58
N LYS A 222 33.16 -17.26 9.23
CA LYS A 222 33.38 -17.27 10.67
C LYS A 222 32.02 -17.24 11.38
N HIS A 223 31.74 -18.23 12.22
CA HIS A 223 30.50 -18.30 12.99
C HIS A 223 30.73 -18.73 14.46
N SER A 224 29.72 -18.52 15.29
CA SER A 224 29.63 -18.94 16.69
C SER A 224 28.24 -19.51 16.96
N LYS A 225 27.95 -19.92 18.20
CA LYS A 225 26.69 -20.58 18.58
C LYS A 225 25.42 -19.87 18.12
N GLY A 226 25.41 -18.57 17.81
CA GLY A 226 24.18 -17.91 17.33
C GLY A 226 24.41 -16.79 16.32
N ALA A 227 25.59 -16.76 15.69
CA ALA A 227 25.97 -15.68 14.79
C ALA A 227 26.90 -16.16 13.69
N VAL A 228 26.75 -15.60 12.50
CA VAL A 228 27.69 -15.74 11.38
C VAL A 228 28.15 -14.35 10.92
N GLN A 229 29.41 -14.26 10.51
CA GLN A 229 30.04 -13.04 10.01
C GLN A 229 30.21 -13.11 8.49
N PHE A 230 29.55 -12.22 7.77
CA PHE A 230 29.73 -12.06 6.33
C PHE A 230 30.74 -10.93 6.04
N PRO A 231 31.97 -11.25 5.57
CA PRO A 231 33.01 -10.23 5.36
C PRO A 231 32.60 -9.14 4.38
N LEU A 232 33.08 -7.91 4.63
CA LEU A 232 33.13 -6.90 3.57
C LEU A 232 34.12 -7.36 2.49
N GLY A 233 33.81 -7.08 1.22
CA GLY A 233 34.56 -7.49 0.03
C GLY A 233 34.10 -8.82 -0.60
N LYS A 234 33.16 -9.55 0.00
CA LYS A 234 32.59 -10.79 -0.56
C LYS A 234 31.08 -10.66 -0.76
N PRO A 235 30.46 -11.22 -1.82
CA PRO A 235 29.01 -11.19 -1.99
C PRO A 235 28.30 -11.90 -0.82
N LEU A 236 27.07 -11.47 -0.51
CA LEU A 236 26.27 -12.18 0.49
C LEU A 236 25.81 -13.55 -0.07
N PRO A 237 25.83 -14.62 0.73
CA PRO A 237 25.29 -15.91 0.30
C PRO A 237 23.76 -15.90 0.38
N ALA A 238 23.11 -15.22 -0.58
CA ALA A 238 21.68 -14.91 -0.55
C ALA A 238 20.78 -16.15 -0.34
N ASP A 239 21.06 -17.24 -1.06
CA ASP A 239 20.30 -18.50 -0.92
C ASP A 239 20.43 -19.10 0.49
N LEU A 240 21.64 -19.14 1.05
CA LEU A 240 21.88 -19.64 2.41
C LEU A 240 21.13 -18.80 3.44
N ILE A 241 21.21 -17.47 3.35
CA ILE A 241 20.48 -16.55 4.23
C ILE A 241 18.97 -16.81 4.14
N ALA A 242 18.42 -16.90 2.93
CA ALA A 242 16.99 -17.16 2.72
C ALA A 242 16.55 -18.50 3.31
N ARG A 243 17.34 -19.58 3.14
CA ARG A 243 17.04 -20.89 3.74
C ARG A 243 17.08 -20.87 5.27
N MET A 244 18.08 -20.21 5.87
CA MET A 244 18.15 -20.03 7.32
C MET A 244 16.94 -19.25 7.85
N VAL A 245 16.51 -18.19 7.16
CA VAL A 245 15.32 -17.41 7.54
C VAL A 245 14.05 -18.27 7.46
N ARG A 246 13.84 -19.02 6.37
CA ARG A 246 12.66 -19.89 6.23
C ARG A 246 12.63 -21.00 7.27
N TYR A 247 13.77 -21.58 7.60
CA TYR A 247 13.90 -22.54 8.70
C TYR A 247 13.44 -21.90 10.03
N ARG A 248 13.91 -20.70 10.33
CA ARG A 248 13.51 -19.96 11.54
C ARG A 248 12.04 -19.55 11.56
N VAL A 249 11.45 -19.27 10.41
CA VAL A 249 10.00 -19.03 10.29
C VAL A 249 9.23 -20.27 10.74
N ALA A 250 9.60 -21.46 10.24
CA ALA A 250 8.95 -22.71 10.62
C ALA A 250 9.08 -22.98 12.13
N GLU A 251 10.28 -22.80 12.70
CA GLU A 251 10.49 -22.95 14.14
C GLU A 251 9.63 -22.00 14.98
N ASN A 252 9.58 -20.71 14.63
CA ASN A 252 8.82 -19.73 15.39
C ASN A 252 7.31 -20.01 15.35
N LEU A 253 6.77 -20.41 14.18
CA LEU A 253 5.36 -20.77 14.04
C LEU A 253 5.03 -22.03 14.86
N ALA A 254 5.85 -23.08 14.77
CA ALA A 254 5.66 -24.30 15.55
C ALA A 254 5.72 -24.04 17.07
N ALA A 255 6.64 -23.17 17.51
CA ALA A 255 6.74 -22.77 18.91
C ALA A 255 5.51 -21.96 19.37
N ALA A 256 4.96 -21.10 18.51
CA ALA A 256 3.75 -20.33 18.80
C ALA A 256 2.53 -21.25 18.94
N GLU A 257 2.36 -22.23 18.05
CA GLU A 257 1.29 -23.23 18.12
C GLU A 257 1.38 -24.08 19.39
N SER A 258 2.59 -24.52 19.73
CA SER A 258 2.83 -25.32 20.94
C SER A 258 2.47 -24.54 22.21
N LYS A 259 2.82 -23.25 22.27
CA LYS A 259 2.44 -22.36 23.38
C LYS A 259 0.93 -22.18 23.43
N ALA A 260 0.26 -21.95 22.31
CA ALA A 260 -1.20 -21.78 22.27
C ALA A 260 -1.96 -23.01 22.78
N ARG A 261 -1.48 -24.23 22.47
CA ARG A 261 -2.06 -25.49 22.98
C ARG A 261 -1.84 -25.70 24.49
N SER A 262 -0.86 -25.03 25.09
CA SER A 262 -0.47 -25.20 26.50
C SER A 262 -1.16 -24.24 27.48
N VAL A 263 -1.88 -23.22 27.00
CA VAL A 263 -2.60 -22.26 27.87
C VAL A 263 -3.96 -22.85 28.29
N PRO A 264 -4.20 -23.15 29.58
CA PRO A 264 -5.49 -23.66 30.03
C PRO A 264 -6.56 -22.56 29.93
N GLY A 265 -7.70 -22.88 29.32
CA GLY A 265 -8.82 -21.95 29.19
C GLY A 265 -9.24 -21.36 30.55
N LYS A 266 -9.27 -20.03 30.64
CA LYS A 266 -9.97 -19.33 31.73
C LYS A 266 -11.41 -19.84 31.73
N LYS A 267 -11.77 -20.65 32.74
CA LYS A 267 -13.17 -20.97 33.03
C LYS A 267 -13.91 -19.66 33.26
N SER A 268 -14.81 -19.30 32.34
CA SER A 268 -15.84 -18.29 32.61
C SER A 268 -16.64 -18.77 33.82
N ARG A 269 -16.56 -17.99 34.89
CA ARG A 269 -17.47 -18.11 36.03
C ARG A 269 -18.80 -17.51 35.56
N VAL A 270 -19.79 -18.37 35.37
CA VAL A 270 -21.21 -18.01 35.28
C VAL A 270 -21.67 -17.57 36.66
#